data_AF-A0A957DJ91-F1
#
_entry.id   AF-A0A957DJ91-F1
#
_cell.length_a   1.000
_cell.length_b   1.000
_cell.length_c   1.000
_cell.angle_alpha   90.00
_cell.angle_beta   90.00
_cell.angle_gamma   90.00
#
_symmetry.space_group_name_H-M   'P 1'
#
loop_
_entity.id
_entity.type
_entity.pdbx_description
1 polymer ?
#
loop_
_entity_poly.entity_id
_entity_poly.type
_entity_poly.pdbx_seq_one_letter_code
_entity_poly.pdbx_strand_id
1 'polypeptide(L)' 'LEGGHPAGRETVGAPQGTVIAVENLFYNVPARLKFLKSIASERRLIDEFVTRYALAYPQVRFR' A
#
# COMPACT_ATOMS: atom_id res chain seq x y z
N LEU A 1 -4.23 -10.14 5.97
CA LEU A 1 -5.64 -9.70 6.06
C LEU A 1 -6.31 -10.17 4.77
N GLU A 2 -7.38 -10.97 4.84
CA GLU A 2 -8.13 -11.38 3.65
C GLU A 2 -9.48 -10.66 3.63
N GLY A 3 -9.65 -9.70 2.72
CA GLY A 3 -10.95 -9.04 2.50
C GLY A 3 -11.50 -8.24 3.69
N GLY A 4 -10.64 -7.83 4.61
CA GLY A 4 -11.04 -7.17 5.86
C GLY A 4 -11.10 -8.10 7.08
N HIS A 5 -10.90 -9.41 6.91
CA HIS A 5 -10.78 -10.34 8.01
C HIS A 5 -9.30 -10.52 8.41
N PRO A 6 -8.99 -10.49 9.73
CA PRO A 6 -7.65 -10.77 10.19
C PRO A 6 -7.26 -12.21 9.84
N ALA A 7 -6.28 -12.38 8.97
CA ALA A 7 -5.65 -13.67 8.71
C ALA A 7 -4.74 -14.05 9.89
N GLY A 8 -4.50 -15.35 10.09
CA GLY A 8 -3.76 -15.91 11.22
C GLY A 8 -2.49 -15.13 11.57
N ARG A 9 -2.30 -14.83 12.86
CA ARG A 9 -1.11 -14.15 13.37
C ARG A 9 -0.02 -15.19 13.65
N GLU A 10 1.10 -15.08 12.96
CA GLU A 10 2.31 -15.82 13.28
C GLU A 10 3.38 -14.86 13.81
N THR A 11 4.08 -15.28 14.87
CA THR A 11 5.22 -14.52 15.41
C THR A 11 6.46 -14.80 14.56
N VAL A 12 6.88 -13.80 13.79
CA VAL A 12 8.11 -13.84 13.00
C VAL A 12 9.15 -12.91 13.62
N GLY A 13 10.42 -13.32 13.60
CA GLY A 13 11.51 -12.43 13.99
C GLY A 13 11.66 -11.32 12.95
N ALA A 14 11.21 -10.11 13.28
CA ALA A 14 11.31 -8.93 12.43
C ALA A 14 12.03 -7.79 13.16
N PRO A 15 12.79 -6.93 12.45
CA PRO A 15 13.31 -5.71 13.04
C PRO A 15 12.17 -4.83 13.56
N GLN A 16 12.47 -3.95 14.52
CA GLN A 16 11.48 -3.05 15.10
C GLN A 16 10.82 -2.19 14.00
N GLY A 17 9.51 -2.31 13.86
CA GLY A 17 8.72 -1.64 12.84
C GLY A 17 7.49 -2.44 12.47
N THR A 18 6.74 -1.94 11.49
CA THR A 18 5.55 -2.61 10.95
C THR A 18 5.73 -2.78 9.45
N VAL A 19 5.74 -4.03 8.98
CA VAL A 19 5.72 -4.34 7.55
C VAL A 19 4.31 -4.72 7.15
N ILE A 20 3.78 -4.08 6.11
CA ILE A 20 2.44 -4.34 5.58
C ILE A 20 2.59 -4.80 4.13
N ALA A 21 2.17 -6.03 3.84
CA ALA A 21 2.03 -6.55 2.48
C ALA A 21 0.55 -6.51 2.07
N VAL A 22 0.27 -5.99 0.89
CA VAL A 22 -1.10 -5.91 0.34
C VAL A 22 -1.12 -6.63 -1.00
N GLU A 23 -1.85 -7.74 -1.06
CA GLU A 23 -2.03 -8.56 -2.25
C GLU A 23 -3.49 -8.51 -2.71
N ASN A 24 -3.73 -8.60 -4.02
CA ASN A 24 -5.08 -8.61 -4.61
C ASN A 24 -5.95 -7.43 -4.15
N LEU A 25 -5.40 -6.21 -4.22
CA LEU A 25 -6.11 -4.99 -3.86
C LEU A 25 -7.40 -4.86 -4.70
N PHE A 26 -8.54 -4.67 -4.01
CA PHE A 26 -9.90 -4.61 -4.58
C PHE A 26 -10.53 -5.92 -5.06
N TYR A 27 -10.02 -7.10 -4.66
CA TYR A 27 -10.67 -8.37 -5.03
C TYR A 27 -12.15 -8.46 -4.61
N ASN A 28 -12.52 -7.83 -3.48
CA ASN A 28 -13.88 -7.85 -2.93
C ASN A 28 -14.80 -6.74 -3.49
N VAL A 29 -14.27 -5.83 -4.31
CA VAL A 29 -15.05 -4.73 -4.92
C VAL A 29 -14.77 -4.67 -6.43
N PRO A 30 -15.41 -5.54 -7.24
CA PRO A 30 -15.16 -5.64 -8.67
C PRO A 30 -15.48 -4.36 -9.44
N ALA A 31 -16.39 -3.53 -8.93
CA ALA A 31 -16.65 -2.20 -9.48
C ALA A 31 -15.40 -1.31 -9.39
N ARG A 32 -14.71 -1.25 -8.25
CA ARG A 32 -13.46 -0.47 -8.09
C ARG A 32 -12.35 -0.97 -9.01
N LEU A 33 -12.26 -2.28 -9.21
CA LEU A 33 -11.28 -2.87 -10.11
C LEU A 33 -11.49 -2.41 -11.57
N LYS A 34 -12.75 -2.22 -12.00
CA LYS A 34 -13.09 -1.66 -13.33
C LYS A 34 -12.93 -0.14 -13.44
N PHE A 35 -12.89 0.57 -12.32
CA PHE A 35 -12.71 2.03 -12.26
C PHE A 35 -11.25 2.47 -12.15
N LEU A 36 -10.32 1.53 -11.91
CA LEU A 36 -8.90 1.82 -11.98
C LEU A 36 -8.55 2.36 -13.37
N LYS A 37 -7.82 3.48 -13.40
CA LYS A 37 -7.23 3.99 -14.64
C LYS A 37 -6.12 3.03 -15.10
N SER A 38 -5.40 3.39 -16.16
CA SER A 38 -4.21 2.62 -16.55
C SER A 38 -3.23 2.53 -15.38
N ILE A 39 -2.54 1.39 -15.28
CA ILE A 39 -1.52 1.13 -14.25
C ILE A 39 -0.49 2.27 -14.20
N ALA A 40 -0.16 2.85 -15.34
CA ALA A 40 0.76 3.99 -15.44
C ALA A 40 0.22 5.27 -14.78
N SER A 41 -1.07 5.55 -14.91
CA SER A 41 -1.69 6.71 -14.26
C SER A 41 -1.74 6.56 -12.75
N GLU A 42 -2.14 5.39 -12.25
CA GLU A 42 -2.17 5.09 -10.81
C GLU A 42 -0.77 5.18 -10.20
N ARG A 43 0.23 4.59 -10.86
CA ARG A 43 1.63 4.67 -10.39
C ARG A 43 2.12 6.10 -10.29
N ARG A 44 1.81 6.94 -11.28
CA ARG A 44 2.19 8.36 -11.27
C ARG A 44 1.55 9.11 -10.11
N LEU A 45 0.28 8.83 -9.79
CA LEU A 45 -0.41 9.42 -8.64
C LEU A 45 0.22 9.00 -7.31
N ILE A 46 0.61 7.73 -7.19
CA ILE A 46 1.31 7.21 -6.02
C ILE A 46 2.68 7.89 -5.87
N ASP A 47 3.47 7.93 -6.94
CA ASP A 47 4.81 8.55 -6.92
C ASP A 47 4.74 10.03 -6.54
N GLU A 48 3.79 10.78 -7.08
CA GLU A 48 3.57 12.19 -6.74
C GLU A 48 3.19 12.36 -5.26
N PHE A 49 2.32 11.49 -4.75
CA PHE A 49 1.90 11.50 -3.35
C PHE A 49 3.08 11.20 -2.43
N VAL A 50 3.83 10.13 -2.70
CA VAL A 50 5.03 9.75 -1.92
C VAL A 50 6.07 10.87 -1.97
N THR A 51 6.28 11.48 -3.13
CA THR A 51 7.22 12.62 -3.29
C THR A 51 6.79 13.81 -2.44
N ARG A 52 5.51 14.18 -2.44
CA ARG A 52 5.00 15.27 -1.59
C ARG A 52 5.20 15.00 -0.11
N TYR A 53 4.97 13.77 0.34
CA TYR A 53 5.23 13.37 1.73
C TYR A 53 6.73 13.39 2.06
N ALA A 54 7.58 12.92 1.14
CA ALA A 54 9.02 12.97 1.31
C ALA A 54 9.54 14.41 1.47
N LEU A 55 8.98 15.36 0.71
CA LEU A 55 9.32 16.78 0.84
C LEU A 55 8.78 17.41 2.13
N ALA A 56 7.61 16.99 2.60
CA ALA A 56 7.02 17.48 3.84
C ALA A 56 7.74 16.95 5.10
N TYR A 57 8.35 15.76 5.01
CA TYR A 57 9.02 15.09 6.11
C TYR A 57 10.46 14.70 5.77
N PRO A 58 11.37 15.67 5.58
CA PRO A 58 12.77 15.40 5.21
C PRO A 58 13.54 14.60 6.27
N GLN A 59 13.10 14.64 7.52
CA GLN A 59 13.66 13.84 8.62
C GLN A 59 13.28 12.35 8.56
N VAL A 60 12.30 11.98 7.72
CA VAL A 60 11.87 10.59 7.53
C VAL A 60 12.44 10.07 6.22
N ARG A 61 13.13 8.93 6.29
CA ARG A 61 13.69 8.31 5.10
C ARG A 61 12.61 7.51 4.35
N PHE A 62 12.19 8.03 3.20
CA PHE A 62 11.39 7.28 2.23
C PHE A 62 12.34 6.53 1.28
N ARG A 63 12.11 5.24 1.06
CA ARG A 63 12.86 4.38 0.13
C ARG A 63 11.88 3.51 -0.64
#